data_AF-A0A955WLZ6-F1
#
_entry.id   AF-A0A955WLZ6-F1
#
_cell.length_a   1.000
_cell.length_b   1.000
_cell.length_c   1.000
_cell.angle_alpha   90.00
_cell.angle_beta   90.00
_cell.angle_gamma   90.00
#
_symmetry.space_group_name_H-M   'P 1'
#
loop_
_entity.id
_entity.type
_entity.pdbx_description
1 polymer ?
#
loop_
_entity_poly.entity_id
_entity_poly.type
_entity_poly.pdbx_seq_one_letter_code
_entity_poly.pdbx_strand_id
1 'polypeptide(L)'
;CQWGNLAAMHDESAVDRLDEYYRRRLIYRMTPAGEAADAAVRLVEQAATRTGALQGTMLDKIVEALDQLAALAPTTAEPDVVKRALDSLHMAFDSLTTEASRFIGELQARLGAGAFDAEVFARRKQALVAYLQSFVGRLSRLADPIRRKVALLTPRLDALLAVARASSDLPPDLSDEGAAGDAFVADQRARWAGVQAWFAPTDGDSTERALMRVAEQSVSELVHTLHRLRNRVTRRVDRAADFRQLARWFADCDDDSAAHALFARAFGLHPARHFHLAEDDDELASPKTSWWHAQPVSVPVYLRRRGQRSAAGRCGHVIDLSERHDWLRAVQAQARADRQAALRALGDPSGPRKASTLGCLEASAFALFCELLGAALDAPANAEGWREGRSEDGRFAMRWRPVAGSAPVTVVTEAGRFGLPVDAEFIVKALAG
;
A
#
# COMPACT_ATOMS: atom_id res chain seq x y z
N CYS A 1 40.16 10.42 -25.26
CA CYS A 1 40.09 11.82 -25.72
C CYS A 1 39.08 12.05 -26.86
N GLN A 2 39.02 11.21 -27.90
CA GLN A 2 38.04 11.39 -29.01
C GLN A 2 36.57 11.44 -28.59
N TRP A 3 36.19 10.79 -27.48
CA TRP A 3 34.82 10.78 -26.97
C TRP A 3 34.56 11.86 -25.90
N GLY A 4 35.52 12.77 -25.65
CA GLY A 4 35.36 13.86 -24.67
C GLY A 4 35.43 13.46 -23.19
N ASN A 5 35.40 12.17 -22.84
CA ASN A 5 35.33 11.69 -21.45
C ASN A 5 36.65 11.76 -20.66
N LEU A 6 37.79 11.88 -21.37
CA LEU A 6 39.13 11.93 -20.78
C LEU A 6 39.91 13.09 -21.38
N ALA A 7 40.43 13.95 -20.51
CA ALA A 7 41.40 14.98 -20.85
C ALA A 7 42.80 14.43 -20.61
N ALA A 8 43.65 14.52 -21.63
CA ALA A 8 45.07 14.19 -21.51
C ALA A 8 45.84 15.47 -21.19
N MET A 9 46.66 15.43 -20.14
CA MET A 9 47.56 16.50 -19.75
C MET A 9 48.97 15.97 -19.78
N HIS A 10 49.91 16.77 -20.30
CA HIS A 10 51.31 16.40 -20.27
C HIS A 10 51.85 16.58 -18.85
N ASP A 11 52.49 15.54 -18.33
CA ASP A 11 53.18 15.60 -17.05
C ASP A 11 54.62 16.06 -17.26
N GLU A 12 54.89 17.31 -16.92
CA GLU A 12 56.21 17.94 -17.03
C GLU A 12 57.01 17.85 -15.71
N SER A 13 56.45 17.24 -14.66
CA SER A 13 57.00 17.30 -13.30
C SER A 13 58.14 16.31 -13.01
N ALA A 14 58.38 15.34 -13.91
CA ALA A 14 59.37 14.27 -13.72
C ALA A 14 60.17 14.00 -15.02
N VAL A 15 60.85 15.02 -15.53
CA VAL A 15 61.66 14.92 -16.76
C VAL A 15 63.11 15.33 -16.45
N ASP A 16 63.99 14.33 -16.29
CA ASP A 16 65.43 14.56 -16.02
C ASP A 16 66.28 14.59 -17.31
N ARG A 17 65.72 14.18 -18.46
CA ARG A 17 66.42 14.15 -19.75
C ARG A 17 65.56 14.63 -20.92
N LEU A 18 66.18 15.26 -21.90
CA LEU A 18 65.52 15.80 -23.11
C LEU A 18 64.76 14.71 -23.90
N ASP A 19 65.29 13.49 -23.95
CA ASP A 19 64.64 12.35 -24.61
C ASP A 19 63.35 11.90 -23.91
N GLU A 20 63.22 12.13 -22.59
CA GLU A 20 62.00 11.84 -21.82
C GLU A 20 60.91 12.90 -22.05
N TYR A 21 61.28 14.15 -22.35
CA TYR A 21 60.35 15.21 -22.74
C TYR A 21 59.62 14.86 -24.06
N TYR A 22 60.37 14.34 -25.05
CA TYR A 22 59.77 13.93 -26.33
C TYR A 22 58.90 12.67 -26.21
N ARG A 23 59.10 11.84 -25.18
CA ARG A 23 58.19 10.77 -24.81
C ARG A 23 57.05 11.36 -23.98
N ARG A 24 56.10 12.01 -24.65
CA ARG A 24 54.89 12.62 -24.06
C ARG A 24 54.23 11.71 -23.02
N ARG A 25 54.62 11.85 -21.76
CA ARG A 25 54.00 11.16 -20.65
C ARG A 25 52.70 11.89 -20.38
N LEU A 26 51.59 11.24 -20.70
CA LEU A 26 50.24 11.80 -20.60
C LEU A 26 49.59 11.27 -19.33
N ILE A 27 49.19 12.17 -18.45
CA ILE A 27 48.26 11.88 -17.36
C ILE A 27 46.85 12.09 -17.90
N TYR A 28 46.00 11.08 -17.71
CA TYR A 28 44.60 11.15 -18.09
C TYR A 28 43.76 11.48 -16.87
N ARG A 29 43.00 12.56 -16.95
CA ARG A 29 41.97 12.92 -15.97
C ARG A 29 40.60 12.78 -16.62
N MET A 30 39.62 12.29 -15.86
CA MET A 30 38.23 12.32 -16.32
C MET A 30 37.77 13.77 -16.46
N THR A 31 37.02 14.04 -17.52
CA THR A 31 36.31 15.31 -17.67
C THR A 31 34.98 15.25 -16.90
N PRO A 32 34.31 16.38 -16.62
CA PRO A 32 32.99 16.35 -15.98
C PRO A 32 31.97 15.47 -16.72
N ALA A 33 32.05 15.43 -18.06
CA ALA A 33 31.23 14.53 -18.88
C ALA A 33 31.61 13.05 -18.68
N GLY A 34 32.89 12.75 -18.53
CA GLY A 34 33.37 11.40 -18.20
C GLY A 34 32.98 10.95 -16.79
N GLU A 35 33.05 11.85 -15.81
CA GLU A 35 32.59 11.62 -14.44
C GLU A 35 31.09 11.36 -14.39
N ALA A 36 30.29 12.15 -15.10
CA ALA A 36 28.85 11.94 -15.21
C ALA A 36 28.51 10.61 -15.91
N ALA A 37 29.28 10.22 -16.93
CA ALA A 37 29.10 8.94 -17.64
C ALA A 37 29.45 7.73 -16.75
N ASP A 38 30.55 7.78 -16.02
CA ASP A 38 30.92 6.72 -15.05
C ASP A 38 29.90 6.63 -13.90
N ALA A 39 29.46 7.77 -13.37
CA ALA A 39 28.40 7.82 -12.38
C ALA A 39 27.10 7.19 -12.90
N ALA A 40 26.72 7.47 -14.15
CA ALA A 40 25.53 6.88 -14.78
C ALA A 40 25.68 5.36 -14.99
N VAL A 41 26.84 4.87 -15.43
CA VAL A 41 27.09 3.42 -15.58
C VAL A 41 27.04 2.72 -14.23
N ARG A 42 27.71 3.27 -13.21
CA ARG A 42 27.65 2.73 -11.83
C ARG A 42 26.24 2.74 -11.28
N LEU A 43 25.46 3.79 -11.56
CA LEU A 43 24.06 3.86 -11.17
C LEU A 43 23.25 2.72 -11.81
N VAL A 44 23.47 2.42 -13.10
CA VAL A 44 22.81 1.32 -13.81
C VAL A 44 23.23 -0.05 -13.26
N GLU A 45 24.52 -0.28 -13.03
CA GLU A 45 25.02 -1.54 -12.46
C GLU A 45 24.51 -1.77 -11.03
N GLN A 46 24.49 -0.72 -10.20
CA GLN A 46 23.91 -0.77 -8.86
C GLN A 46 22.40 -0.98 -8.90
N ALA A 47 21.69 -0.34 -9.83
CA ALA A 47 20.26 -0.53 -10.01
C ALA A 47 19.91 -1.96 -10.46
N ALA A 48 20.79 -2.62 -11.23
CA ALA A 48 20.60 -4.00 -11.68
C ALA A 48 20.81 -5.06 -10.58
N THR A 49 21.56 -4.73 -9.52
CA THR A 49 21.92 -5.67 -8.44
C THR A 49 21.17 -5.44 -7.13
N ARG A 50 20.60 -4.25 -6.91
CA ARG A 50 19.84 -3.93 -5.71
C ARG A 50 18.43 -4.50 -5.79
N THR A 51 17.97 -5.06 -4.66
CA THR A 51 16.55 -5.32 -4.43
C THR A 51 15.98 -4.07 -3.76
N GLY A 52 15.00 -3.42 -4.38
CA GLY A 52 14.32 -2.28 -3.77
C GLY A 52 13.76 -2.63 -2.39
N ALA A 53 13.91 -1.73 -1.41
CA ALA A 53 13.33 -1.93 -0.08
C ALA A 53 12.36 -0.79 0.21
N LEU A 54 11.10 -1.11 0.52
CA LEU A 54 10.13 -0.14 1.02
C LEU A 54 10.57 0.39 2.40
N GLN A 55 11.33 1.47 2.39
CA GLN A 55 11.84 2.12 3.59
C GLN A 55 10.73 2.96 4.23
N GLY A 56 9.80 2.30 4.92
CA GLY A 56 8.70 2.97 5.63
C GLY A 56 9.16 4.05 6.61
N THR A 57 10.40 3.96 7.11
CA THR A 57 11.03 4.97 7.98
C THR A 57 11.33 6.30 7.27
N MET A 58 11.42 6.32 5.94
CA MET A 58 11.64 7.58 5.19
C MET A 58 10.43 8.49 5.25
N LEU A 59 9.21 7.94 5.35
CA LEU A 59 8.01 8.75 5.56
C LEU A 59 8.06 9.48 6.90
N ASP A 60 8.53 8.82 7.96
CA ASP A 60 8.69 9.46 9.28
C ASP A 60 9.75 10.58 9.23
N LYS A 61 10.86 10.34 8.53
CA LYS A 61 11.91 11.35 8.32
C LYS A 61 11.42 12.56 7.52
N ILE A 62 10.55 12.35 6.53
CA ILE A 62 9.90 13.46 5.81
C ILE A 62 9.05 14.29 6.76
N VAL A 63 8.24 13.64 7.62
CA VAL A 63 7.44 14.34 8.63
C VAL A 63 8.34 15.13 9.58
N GLU A 64 9.39 14.50 10.10
CA GLU A 64 10.37 15.13 11.00
C GLU A 64 11.04 16.35 10.35
N ALA A 65 11.50 16.22 9.10
CA ALA A 65 12.13 17.33 8.38
C ALA A 65 11.15 18.48 8.11
N LEU A 66 9.88 18.17 7.80
CA LEU A 66 8.84 19.19 7.66
C LEU A 66 8.51 19.87 8.99
N ASP A 67 8.53 19.13 10.10
CA ASP A 67 8.33 19.69 11.44
C ASP A 67 9.48 20.63 11.84
N GLN A 68 10.72 20.22 11.54
CA GLN A 68 11.89 21.08 11.73
C GLN A 68 11.75 22.38 10.91
N LEU A 69 11.41 22.28 9.62
CA LEU A 69 11.19 23.46 8.77
C LEU A 69 10.05 24.36 9.28
N ALA A 70 8.97 23.77 9.80
CA ALA A 70 7.83 24.52 10.32
C ALA A 70 8.16 25.30 11.60
N ALA A 71 9.04 24.75 12.44
CA ALA A 71 9.51 25.37 13.68
C ALA A 71 10.47 26.54 13.44
N LEU A 72 11.11 26.63 12.28
CA LEU A 72 12.06 27.71 11.96
C LEU A 72 11.32 29.02 11.66
N ALA A 73 11.81 30.11 12.24
CA ALA A 73 11.36 31.47 11.93
C ALA A 73 12.38 32.13 10.99
N PRO A 74 11.99 32.58 9.78
CA PRO A 74 12.93 33.16 8.80
C PRO A 74 13.74 34.34 9.34
N THR A 75 13.23 35.07 10.32
CA THR A 75 13.90 36.24 10.90
C THR A 75 15.02 35.90 11.88
N THR A 76 15.06 34.68 12.41
CA THR A 76 16.03 34.29 13.47
C THR A 76 16.72 32.96 13.19
N ALA A 77 16.34 32.26 12.12
CA ALA A 77 16.92 30.96 11.78
C ALA A 77 18.35 31.11 11.27
N GLU A 78 19.23 30.22 11.72
CA GLU A 78 20.58 30.13 11.18
C GLU A 78 20.58 29.52 9.76
N PRO A 79 21.32 30.10 8.79
CA PRO A 79 21.37 29.63 7.41
C PRO A 79 21.65 28.12 7.26
N ASP A 80 22.64 27.61 8.00
CA ASP A 80 23.08 26.22 7.92
C ASP A 80 22.07 25.24 8.53
N VAL A 81 21.21 25.70 9.45
CA VAL A 81 20.11 24.89 9.99
C VAL A 81 19.01 24.75 8.95
N VAL A 82 18.65 25.84 8.27
CA VAL A 82 17.62 25.81 7.22
C VAL A 82 18.06 24.91 6.06
N LYS A 83 19.31 25.06 5.58
CA LYS A 83 19.87 24.21 4.52
C LYS A 83 19.82 22.73 4.91
N ARG A 84 20.30 22.36 6.10
CA ARG A 84 20.29 20.95 6.55
C ARG A 84 18.89 20.36 6.65
N ALA A 85 17.89 21.14 7.06
CA ALA A 85 16.51 20.68 7.13
C ALA A 85 15.92 20.43 5.73
N LEU A 86 16.22 21.30 4.75
CA LEU A 86 15.86 21.11 3.34
C LEU A 86 16.55 19.88 2.74
N ASP A 87 17.86 19.74 2.95
CA ASP A 87 18.63 18.59 2.46
C ASP A 87 18.10 17.28 3.06
N SER A 88 17.77 17.27 4.35
CA SER A 88 17.19 16.10 5.03
C SER A 88 15.83 15.71 4.46
N LEU A 89 14.98 16.69 4.15
CA LEU A 89 13.69 16.47 3.50
C LEU A 89 13.88 15.83 2.11
N HIS A 90 14.75 16.41 1.28
CA HIS A 90 14.97 15.95 -0.08
C HIS A 90 15.62 14.57 -0.12
N MET A 91 16.62 14.31 0.74
CA MET A 91 17.23 12.98 0.84
C MET A 91 16.21 11.91 1.25
N ALA A 92 15.34 12.20 2.21
CA ALA A 92 14.30 11.25 2.63
C ALA A 92 13.26 11.03 1.52
N PHE A 93 12.86 12.07 0.81
CA PHE A 93 11.91 12.00 -0.30
C PHE A 93 12.47 11.23 -1.51
N ASP A 94 13.70 11.51 -1.92
CA ASP A 94 14.36 10.82 -3.04
C ASP A 94 14.56 9.34 -2.73
N SER A 95 14.94 9.01 -1.49
CA SER A 95 15.06 7.63 -1.03
C SER A 95 13.71 6.91 -1.06
N LEU A 96 12.64 7.55 -0.58
CA LEU A 96 11.29 6.99 -0.61
C LEU A 96 10.83 6.69 -2.05
N THR A 97 10.92 7.67 -2.94
CA THR A 97 10.39 7.57 -4.30
C THR A 97 11.19 6.60 -5.16
N THR A 98 12.51 6.63 -5.05
CA THR A 98 13.42 5.73 -5.79
C THR A 98 13.23 4.29 -5.35
N GLU A 99 13.24 4.03 -4.05
CA GLU A 99 13.14 2.65 -3.53
C GLU A 99 11.73 2.06 -3.74
N ALA A 100 10.68 2.87 -3.60
CA ALA A 100 9.31 2.42 -3.87
C ALA A 100 9.11 2.06 -5.35
N SER A 101 9.58 2.91 -6.26
CA SER A 101 9.48 2.66 -7.71
C SER A 101 10.27 1.41 -8.11
N ARG A 102 11.49 1.23 -7.58
CA ARG A 102 12.31 0.05 -7.82
C ARG A 102 11.64 -1.22 -7.33
N PHE A 103 11.14 -1.22 -6.09
CA PHE A 103 10.48 -2.38 -5.51
C PHE A 103 9.23 -2.79 -6.30
N ILE A 104 8.38 -1.84 -6.69
CA ILE A 104 7.18 -2.12 -7.49
C ILE A 104 7.56 -2.66 -8.87
N GLY A 105 8.55 -2.06 -9.53
CA GLY A 105 9.04 -2.55 -10.82
C GLY A 105 9.55 -4.00 -10.76
N GLU A 106 10.33 -4.33 -9.72
CA GLU A 106 10.80 -5.70 -9.49
C GLU A 106 9.66 -6.68 -9.19
N LEU A 107 8.70 -6.26 -8.37
CA LEU A 107 7.53 -7.07 -8.02
C LEU A 107 6.72 -7.41 -9.28
N GLN A 108 6.44 -6.42 -10.11
CA GLN A 108 5.72 -6.58 -11.38
C GLN A 108 6.51 -7.45 -12.36
N ALA A 109 7.82 -7.25 -12.49
CA ALA A 109 8.66 -8.08 -13.36
C ALA A 109 8.63 -9.56 -12.94
N ARG A 110 8.71 -9.84 -11.64
CA ARG A 110 8.64 -11.21 -11.11
C ARG A 110 7.24 -11.83 -11.27
N LEU A 111 6.18 -11.05 -11.07
CA LEU A 111 4.80 -11.48 -11.32
C LEU A 111 4.55 -11.79 -12.80
N GLY A 112 5.04 -10.94 -13.71
CA GLY A 112 4.89 -11.11 -15.16
C GLY A 112 5.69 -12.30 -15.72
N ALA A 113 6.89 -12.56 -15.20
CA ALA A 113 7.73 -13.66 -15.69
C ALA A 113 7.26 -15.06 -15.26
N GLY A 114 6.30 -15.17 -14.33
CA GLY A 114 5.91 -16.45 -13.72
C GLY A 114 7.06 -17.16 -12.99
N ALA A 115 8.13 -16.42 -12.69
CA ALA A 115 9.43 -16.91 -12.22
C ALA A 115 9.48 -17.12 -10.71
N PHE A 116 8.38 -17.58 -10.12
CA PHE A 116 8.37 -17.97 -8.71
C PHE A 116 8.60 -19.46 -8.60
N ASP A 117 9.71 -19.84 -7.98
CA ASP A 117 9.79 -21.13 -7.32
C ASP A 117 8.70 -21.17 -6.24
N ALA A 118 7.70 -22.03 -6.46
CA ALA A 118 6.49 -22.12 -5.67
C ALA A 118 6.78 -22.33 -4.18
N GLU A 119 7.86 -23.04 -3.86
CA GLU A 119 8.21 -23.44 -2.50
C GLU A 119 8.95 -22.32 -1.75
N VAL A 120 9.89 -21.63 -2.41
CA VAL A 120 10.58 -20.45 -1.86
C VAL A 120 9.61 -19.29 -1.68
N PHE A 121 8.71 -19.08 -2.64
CA PHE A 121 7.73 -18.00 -2.58
C PHE A 121 6.67 -18.26 -1.50
N ALA A 122 6.19 -19.50 -1.34
CA ALA A 122 5.24 -19.86 -0.30
C ALA A 122 5.75 -19.56 1.13
N ARG A 123 7.06 -19.67 1.34
CA ARG A 123 7.72 -19.42 2.63
C ARG A 123 7.92 -17.93 2.93
N ARG A 124 8.09 -17.07 1.91
CA ARG A 124 8.31 -15.62 2.09
C ARG A 124 7.07 -14.75 1.83
N LYS A 125 5.99 -15.31 1.27
CA LYS A 125 4.78 -14.57 0.86
C LYS A 125 4.11 -13.78 1.99
N GLN A 126 4.01 -14.34 3.20
CA GLN A 126 3.33 -13.68 4.31
C GLN A 126 4.13 -12.45 4.75
N ALA A 127 5.46 -12.58 4.80
CA ALA A 127 6.34 -11.45 5.07
C ALA A 127 6.24 -10.39 3.96
N LEU A 128 6.18 -10.79 2.68
CA LEU A 128 6.07 -9.84 1.56
C LEU A 128 4.74 -9.09 1.56
N VAL A 129 3.62 -9.80 1.77
CA VAL A 129 2.28 -9.18 1.87
C VAL A 129 2.20 -8.27 3.08
N ALA A 130 2.64 -8.73 4.26
CA ALA A 130 2.66 -7.91 5.47
C ALA A 130 3.55 -6.67 5.32
N TYR A 131 4.69 -6.81 4.64
CA TYR A 131 5.60 -5.70 4.35
C TYR A 131 4.96 -4.66 3.44
N LEU A 132 4.31 -5.10 2.35
CA LEU A 132 3.63 -4.20 1.41
C LEU A 132 2.42 -3.52 2.05
N GLN A 133 1.61 -4.25 2.82
CA GLN A 133 0.47 -3.70 3.57
C GLN A 133 0.91 -2.70 4.64
N SER A 134 2.00 -2.99 5.36
CA SER A 134 2.56 -2.07 6.35
C SER A 134 3.04 -0.77 5.71
N PHE A 135 3.70 -0.84 4.56
CA PHE A 135 4.13 0.33 3.80
C PHE A 135 2.94 1.15 3.30
N VAL A 136 1.98 0.52 2.61
CA VAL A 136 0.78 1.20 2.09
C VAL A 136 -0.03 1.84 3.23
N GLY A 137 -0.20 1.11 4.35
CA GLY A 137 -0.88 1.63 5.52
C GLY A 137 -0.13 2.79 6.20
N ARG A 138 1.21 2.80 6.19
CA ARG A 138 1.99 3.92 6.70
C ARG A 138 1.91 5.13 5.78
N LEU A 139 2.03 4.92 4.46
CA LEU A 139 1.89 5.96 3.45
C LEU A 139 0.53 6.64 3.55
N SER A 140 -0.56 5.86 3.61
CA SER A 140 -1.91 6.41 3.72
C SER A 140 -2.13 7.24 4.98
N ARG A 141 -1.60 6.79 6.13
CA ARG A 141 -1.69 7.53 7.40
C ARG A 141 -0.90 8.84 7.40
N LEU A 142 0.26 8.88 6.75
CA LEU A 142 1.17 10.03 6.79
C LEU A 142 1.00 11.01 5.62
N ALA A 143 0.36 10.60 4.52
CA ALA A 143 0.20 11.44 3.35
C ALA A 143 -0.61 12.72 3.61
N ASP A 144 -1.73 12.65 4.33
CA ASP A 144 -2.53 13.83 4.69
C ASP A 144 -1.81 14.80 5.64
N PRO A 145 -1.18 14.32 6.75
CA PRO A 145 -0.30 15.15 7.55
C PRO A 145 0.80 15.85 6.73
N ILE A 146 1.47 15.12 5.83
CA ILE A 146 2.52 15.67 4.98
C ILE A 146 1.95 16.76 4.05
N ARG A 147 0.83 16.49 3.36
CA ARG A 147 0.13 17.47 2.51
C ARG A 147 -0.14 18.77 3.24
N ARG A 148 -0.69 18.69 4.46
CA ARG A 148 -1.01 19.87 5.28
C ARG A 148 0.24 20.67 5.64
N LYS A 149 1.33 19.99 6.03
CA LYS A 149 2.60 20.64 6.36
C LYS A 149 3.24 21.31 5.14
N VAL A 150 3.24 20.63 3.99
CA VAL A 150 3.73 21.20 2.72
C VAL A 150 2.92 22.44 2.34
N ALA A 151 1.58 22.39 2.42
CA ALA A 151 0.72 23.54 2.16
C ALA A 151 0.99 24.72 3.11
N LEU A 152 1.21 24.46 4.39
CA LEU A 152 1.55 25.48 5.39
C LEU A 152 2.92 26.12 5.14
N LEU A 153 3.90 25.34 4.71
CA LEU A 153 5.28 25.79 4.48
C LEU A 153 5.46 26.50 3.15
N THR A 154 4.65 26.17 2.14
CA THR A 154 4.79 26.71 0.77
C THR A 154 4.86 28.24 0.72
N PRO A 155 3.98 29.01 1.40
CA PRO A 155 4.06 30.48 1.40
C PRO A 155 5.31 31.05 2.08
N ARG A 156 5.96 30.26 2.95
CA ARG A 156 7.15 30.66 3.72
C ARG A 156 8.45 30.18 3.07
N LEU A 157 8.37 29.36 2.03
CA LEU A 157 9.52 28.73 1.39
C LEU A 157 10.53 29.76 0.89
N ASP A 158 10.08 30.77 0.14
CA ASP A 158 10.98 31.79 -0.42
C ASP A 158 11.76 32.56 0.66
N ALA A 159 11.11 32.84 1.80
CA ALA A 159 11.77 33.47 2.94
C ALA A 159 12.81 32.53 3.59
N LEU A 160 12.52 31.24 3.71
CA LEU A 160 13.48 30.25 4.22
C LEU A 160 14.66 30.05 3.25
N LEU A 161 14.41 30.01 1.94
CA LEU A 161 15.45 29.90 0.92
C LEU A 161 16.36 31.13 0.89
N ALA A 162 15.80 32.33 1.08
CA ALA A 162 16.58 33.56 1.20
C ALA A 162 17.57 33.51 2.38
N VAL A 163 17.17 32.90 3.51
CA VAL A 163 18.05 32.68 4.67
C VAL A 163 19.11 31.62 4.36
N ALA A 164 18.71 30.49 3.78
CA ALA A 164 19.62 29.39 3.43
C ALA A 164 20.65 29.77 2.35
N ARG A 165 20.36 30.79 1.53
CA ARG A 165 21.30 31.35 0.54
C ARG A 165 22.61 31.83 1.17
N ALA A 166 22.59 32.23 2.44
CA ALA A 166 23.77 32.69 3.17
C ALA A 166 24.50 31.56 3.92
N SER A 167 24.22 30.29 3.60
CA SER A 167 24.84 29.14 4.26
C SER A 167 26.34 29.06 3.98
N SER A 168 27.11 28.71 5.01
CA SER A 168 28.56 28.54 4.94
C SER A 168 28.99 27.26 4.21
N ASP A 169 28.05 26.32 4.04
CA ASP A 169 28.21 25.03 3.37
C ASP A 169 27.89 25.08 1.87
N LEU A 170 27.79 26.29 1.30
CA LEU A 170 27.65 26.48 -0.14
C LEU A 170 29.03 26.51 -0.83
N PRO A 171 29.13 26.02 -2.08
CA PRO A 171 30.36 26.15 -2.86
C PRO A 171 30.78 27.63 -2.98
N PRO A 172 32.09 27.94 -2.91
CA PRO A 172 32.56 29.29 -3.11
C PRO A 172 32.26 29.77 -4.53
N ASP A 173 31.89 31.05 -4.66
CA ASP A 173 31.70 31.67 -5.97
C ASP A 173 33.05 31.79 -6.69
N LEU A 174 33.23 31.02 -7.77
CA LEU A 174 34.47 30.98 -8.55
C LEU A 174 34.49 32.01 -9.70
N SER A 175 33.34 32.60 -10.05
CA SER A 175 33.19 33.51 -11.20
C SER A 175 32.42 34.78 -10.87
N ASP A 176 31.19 34.66 -10.36
CA ASP A 176 30.30 35.80 -10.06
C ASP A 176 29.81 35.73 -8.61
N GLU A 177 29.93 36.82 -7.87
CA GLU A 177 29.43 36.92 -6.49
C GLU A 177 27.91 36.68 -6.43
N GLY A 178 27.49 35.72 -5.61
CA GLY A 178 26.09 35.36 -5.38
C GLY A 178 25.53 34.30 -6.32
N ALA A 179 26.28 33.86 -7.34
CA ALA A 179 25.80 32.90 -8.36
C ALA A 179 25.54 31.50 -7.78
N ALA A 180 26.40 31.00 -6.88
CA ALA A 180 26.19 29.72 -6.20
C ALA A 180 24.93 29.75 -5.34
N GLY A 181 24.66 30.88 -4.68
CA GLY A 181 23.45 31.09 -3.89
C GLY A 181 22.16 31.08 -4.75
N ASP A 182 22.17 31.74 -5.91
CA ASP A 182 21.03 31.73 -6.84
C ASP A 182 20.77 30.33 -7.41
N ALA A 183 21.84 29.62 -7.81
CA ALA A 183 21.74 28.25 -8.31
C ALA A 183 21.17 27.30 -7.25
N PHE A 184 21.62 27.42 -6.01
CA PHE A 184 21.08 26.68 -4.87
C PHE A 184 19.58 26.95 -4.67
N VAL A 185 19.16 28.22 -4.65
CA VAL A 185 17.74 28.56 -4.46
C VAL A 185 16.88 28.00 -5.60
N ALA A 186 17.36 28.05 -6.84
CA ALA A 186 16.66 27.49 -7.99
C ALA A 186 16.50 25.96 -7.89
N ASP A 187 17.57 25.24 -7.53
CA ASP A 187 17.54 23.79 -7.32
C ASP A 187 16.56 23.40 -6.20
N GLN A 188 16.63 24.09 -5.06
CA GLN A 188 15.75 23.80 -3.93
C GLN A 188 14.27 24.07 -4.26
N ARG A 189 13.96 25.12 -5.04
CA ARG A 189 12.59 25.33 -5.54
C ARG A 189 12.12 24.20 -6.45
N ALA A 190 12.97 23.72 -7.36
CA ALA A 190 12.63 22.63 -8.24
C ALA A 190 12.35 21.34 -7.46
N ARG A 191 13.19 21.02 -6.47
CA ARG A 191 12.99 19.85 -5.60
C ARG A 191 11.73 19.97 -4.75
N TRP A 192 11.44 21.16 -4.20
CA TRP A 192 10.20 21.41 -3.46
C TRP A 192 8.95 21.23 -4.33
N ALA A 193 8.98 21.74 -5.56
CA ALA A 193 7.90 21.54 -6.52
C ALA A 193 7.66 20.04 -6.80
N GLY A 194 8.72 19.23 -6.85
CA GLY A 194 8.63 17.77 -6.92
C GLY A 194 7.89 17.16 -5.72
N VAL A 195 8.22 17.58 -4.50
CA VAL A 195 7.51 17.16 -3.27
C VAL A 195 6.03 17.55 -3.34
N GLN A 196 5.73 18.79 -3.73
CA GLN A 196 4.34 19.27 -3.87
C GLN A 196 3.57 18.44 -4.90
N ALA A 197 4.11 18.24 -6.10
CA ALA A 197 3.45 17.47 -7.15
C ALA A 197 3.20 16.02 -6.73
N TRP A 198 4.07 15.44 -5.91
CA TRP A 198 3.94 14.06 -5.45
C TRP A 198 2.79 13.88 -4.44
N PHE A 199 2.66 14.79 -3.47
CA PHE A 199 1.68 14.72 -2.38
C PHE A 199 0.37 15.47 -2.68
N ALA A 200 0.41 16.57 -3.43
CA ALA A 200 -0.67 17.51 -3.68
C ALA A 200 -0.61 18.05 -5.13
N PRO A 201 -0.92 17.21 -6.14
CA PRO A 201 -0.92 17.64 -7.54
C PRO A 201 -1.97 18.74 -7.77
N THR A 202 -1.64 19.67 -8.66
CA THR A 202 -2.52 20.80 -9.02
C THR A 202 -3.68 20.37 -9.90
N ASP A 203 -3.51 19.31 -10.69
CA ASP A 203 -4.53 18.67 -11.53
C ASP A 203 -4.36 17.14 -11.52
N GLY A 204 -5.42 16.40 -11.17
CA GLY A 204 -5.46 14.93 -11.24
C GLY A 204 -5.14 14.18 -9.94
N ASP A 205 -4.87 12.87 -10.08
CA ASP A 205 -4.51 12.01 -8.96
C ASP A 205 -3.06 12.22 -8.52
N SER A 206 -2.82 12.20 -7.20
CA SER A 206 -1.45 12.32 -6.67
C SER A 206 -0.61 11.11 -7.10
N THR A 207 0.68 11.35 -7.36
CA THR A 207 1.62 10.27 -7.66
C THR A 207 1.66 9.26 -6.50
N GLU A 208 1.51 9.74 -5.26
CA GLU A 208 1.29 8.91 -4.08
C GLU A 208 0.05 8.00 -4.19
N ARG A 209 -1.12 8.51 -4.60
CA ARG A 209 -2.33 7.70 -4.81
C ARG A 209 -2.17 6.71 -5.96
N ALA A 210 -1.51 7.11 -7.05
CA ALA A 210 -1.20 6.22 -8.16
C ALA A 210 -0.29 5.07 -7.67
N LEU A 211 0.75 5.37 -6.90
CA LEU A 211 1.64 4.39 -6.27
C LEU A 211 0.89 3.44 -5.35
N MET A 212 -0.01 3.96 -4.50
CA MET A 212 -0.85 3.15 -3.62
C MET A 212 -1.72 2.18 -4.41
N ARG A 213 -2.39 2.64 -5.47
CA ARG A 213 -3.22 1.77 -6.32
C ARG A 213 -2.40 0.67 -6.98
N VAL A 214 -1.23 1.00 -7.52
CA VAL A 214 -0.33 0.01 -8.13
C VAL A 214 0.14 -1.00 -7.09
N ALA A 215 0.48 -0.56 -5.88
CA ALA A 215 0.86 -1.44 -4.79
C ALA A 215 -0.29 -2.37 -4.37
N GLU A 216 -1.51 -1.84 -4.18
CA GLU A 216 -2.71 -2.60 -3.83
C GLU A 216 -3.11 -3.62 -4.91
N GLN A 217 -3.03 -3.23 -6.18
CA GLN A 217 -3.22 -4.12 -7.31
C GLN A 217 -2.16 -5.22 -7.32
N SER A 218 -0.90 -4.88 -7.07
CA SER A 218 0.19 -5.86 -6.99
C SER A 218 -0.01 -6.86 -5.84
N VAL A 219 -0.53 -6.44 -4.68
CA VAL A 219 -0.94 -7.35 -3.60
C VAL A 219 -2.02 -8.31 -4.10
N SER A 220 -3.05 -7.77 -4.74
CA SER A 220 -4.20 -8.55 -5.21
C SER A 220 -3.81 -9.55 -6.29
N GLU A 221 -2.97 -9.16 -7.26
CA GLU A 221 -2.42 -10.03 -8.29
C GLU A 221 -1.53 -11.13 -7.70
N LEU A 222 -0.75 -10.79 -6.68
CA LEU A 222 0.08 -11.75 -5.95
C LEU A 222 -0.79 -12.79 -5.23
N VAL A 223 -1.87 -12.37 -4.56
CA VAL A 223 -2.84 -13.26 -3.91
C VAL A 223 -3.57 -14.14 -4.93
N HIS A 224 -3.99 -13.58 -6.08
CA HIS A 224 -4.63 -14.34 -7.15
C HIS A 224 -3.68 -15.37 -7.77
N THR A 225 -2.44 -14.98 -8.03
CA THR A 225 -1.40 -15.87 -8.56
C THR A 225 -1.10 -17.00 -7.59
N LEU A 226 -1.06 -16.71 -6.29
CA LEU A 226 -0.95 -17.73 -5.24
C LEU A 226 -2.13 -18.67 -5.20
N HIS A 227 -3.37 -18.17 -5.31
CA HIS A 227 -4.56 -19.02 -5.40
C HIS A 227 -4.48 -19.94 -6.62
N ARG A 228 -4.06 -19.42 -7.77
CA ARG A 228 -3.88 -20.20 -9.00
C ARG A 228 -2.78 -21.26 -8.84
N LEU A 229 -1.65 -20.92 -8.23
CA LEU A 229 -0.53 -21.84 -7.99
C LEU A 229 -0.89 -22.92 -6.95
N ARG A 230 -1.52 -22.52 -5.84
CA ARG A 230 -2.05 -23.45 -4.84
C ARG A 230 -3.04 -24.39 -5.48
N ASN A 231 -4.00 -23.88 -6.24
CA ASN A 231 -4.93 -24.70 -6.99
C ASN A 231 -4.21 -25.60 -8.01
N ARG A 232 -3.08 -25.21 -8.59
CA ARG A 232 -2.32 -26.08 -9.49
C ARG A 232 -1.64 -27.25 -8.75
N VAL A 233 -1.16 -27.01 -7.52
CA VAL A 233 -0.50 -28.01 -6.68
C VAL A 233 -1.50 -28.92 -5.96
N THR A 234 -2.57 -28.36 -5.40
CA THR A 234 -3.63 -29.11 -4.70
C THR A 234 -4.63 -29.76 -5.65
N ARG A 235 -4.72 -29.29 -6.89
CA ARG A 235 -5.59 -29.82 -7.95
C ARG A 235 -4.74 -30.43 -9.07
N ARG A 236 -3.81 -31.32 -8.72
CA ARG A 236 -3.52 -32.49 -9.58
C ARG A 236 -4.77 -33.38 -9.57
N VAL A 237 -5.85 -32.88 -10.17
CA VAL A 237 -6.90 -33.74 -10.66
C VAL A 237 -6.26 -34.48 -11.84
N ASP A 238 -5.80 -35.70 -11.59
CA ASP A 238 -5.51 -36.61 -12.68
C ASP A 238 -6.86 -36.89 -13.34
N ARG A 239 -7.21 -36.09 -14.37
CA ARG A 239 -8.43 -36.29 -15.13
C ARG A 239 -8.53 -37.74 -15.63
N ALA A 240 -7.41 -38.40 -15.89
CA ALA A 240 -7.42 -39.82 -16.25
C ALA A 240 -7.83 -40.70 -15.05
N ALA A 241 -7.41 -40.40 -13.82
CA ALA A 241 -7.90 -41.10 -12.63
C ALA A 241 -9.40 -40.85 -12.38
N ASP A 242 -9.85 -39.61 -12.53
CA ASP A 242 -11.27 -39.26 -12.40
C ASP A 242 -12.12 -39.95 -13.47
N PHE A 243 -11.69 -39.96 -14.73
CA PHE A 243 -12.38 -40.68 -15.80
C PHE A 243 -12.33 -42.20 -15.61
N ARG A 244 -11.23 -42.75 -15.08
CA ARG A 244 -11.17 -44.18 -14.71
C ARG A 244 -12.12 -44.51 -13.55
N GLN A 245 -12.29 -43.61 -12.59
CA GLN A 245 -13.25 -43.78 -11.50
C GLN A 245 -14.69 -43.66 -12.01
N LEU A 246 -14.94 -42.70 -12.89
CA LEU A 246 -16.23 -42.53 -13.55
C LEU A 246 -16.59 -43.77 -14.38
N ALA A 247 -15.65 -44.31 -15.16
CA ALA A 247 -15.84 -45.52 -15.94
C ALA A 247 -16.15 -46.74 -15.05
N ARG A 248 -15.54 -46.85 -13.87
CA ARG A 248 -15.88 -47.88 -12.89
C ARG A 248 -17.31 -47.72 -12.39
N TRP A 249 -17.72 -46.50 -12.01
CA TRP A 249 -19.10 -46.24 -11.62
C TRP A 249 -20.12 -46.52 -12.74
N PHE A 250 -19.76 -46.26 -14.00
CA PHE A 250 -20.59 -46.65 -15.14
C PHE A 250 -20.68 -48.17 -15.32
N ALA A 251 -19.60 -48.91 -15.09
CA ALA A 251 -19.58 -50.37 -15.15
C ALA A 251 -20.41 -51.02 -14.03
N ASP A 252 -20.52 -50.34 -12.88
CA ASP A 252 -21.29 -50.78 -11.71
C ASP A 252 -22.77 -50.35 -11.77
N CYS A 253 -23.24 -49.69 -12.83
CA CYS A 253 -24.65 -49.30 -12.98
C CYS A 253 -25.51 -50.50 -13.38
N ASP A 254 -26.60 -50.74 -12.65
CA ASP A 254 -27.50 -51.89 -12.88
C ASP A 254 -28.28 -51.79 -14.21
N ASP A 255 -28.59 -50.58 -14.67
CA ASP A 255 -29.33 -50.31 -15.91
C ASP A 255 -28.92 -48.99 -16.60
N ASP A 256 -29.38 -48.81 -17.83
CA ASP A 256 -29.13 -47.60 -18.63
C ASP A 256 -29.70 -46.33 -17.97
N SER A 257 -30.75 -46.46 -17.16
CA SER A 257 -31.35 -45.32 -16.46
C SER A 257 -30.42 -44.78 -15.37
N ALA A 258 -29.80 -45.68 -14.60
CA ALA A 258 -28.78 -45.37 -13.60
C ALA A 258 -27.53 -44.78 -14.27
N ALA A 259 -27.11 -45.33 -15.42
CA ALA A 259 -26.01 -44.77 -16.20
C ALA A 259 -26.33 -43.34 -16.70
N HIS A 260 -27.52 -43.09 -17.24
CA HIS A 260 -27.94 -41.76 -17.65
C HIS A 260 -28.04 -40.77 -16.47
N ALA A 261 -28.51 -41.23 -15.30
CA ALA A 261 -28.56 -40.41 -14.08
C ALA A 261 -27.15 -40.06 -13.56
N LEU A 262 -26.21 -41.03 -13.60
CA LEU A 262 -24.82 -40.82 -13.27
C LEU A 262 -24.16 -39.84 -14.24
N PHE A 263 -24.38 -39.99 -15.54
CA PHE A 263 -23.91 -39.07 -16.57
C PHE A 263 -24.41 -37.65 -16.32
N ALA A 264 -25.71 -37.49 -16.04
CA ALA A 264 -26.28 -36.18 -15.80
C ALA A 264 -25.67 -35.48 -14.58
N ARG A 265 -25.42 -36.22 -13.50
CA ARG A 265 -24.79 -35.71 -12.27
C ARG A 265 -23.30 -35.41 -12.44
N ALA A 266 -22.56 -36.30 -13.11
CA ALA A 266 -21.11 -36.17 -13.29
C ALA A 266 -20.74 -34.99 -14.20
N PHE A 267 -21.55 -34.75 -15.23
CA PHE A 267 -21.31 -33.69 -16.22
C PHE A 267 -22.17 -32.44 -16.00
N GLY A 268 -23.00 -32.42 -14.95
CA GLY A 268 -23.84 -31.28 -14.62
C GLY A 268 -24.88 -30.95 -15.69
N LEU A 269 -25.42 -31.96 -16.39
CA LEU A 269 -26.54 -31.84 -17.34
C LEU A 269 -27.87 -31.65 -16.60
N HIS A 270 -27.87 -30.77 -15.59
CA HIS A 270 -29.09 -30.30 -14.98
C HIS A 270 -29.68 -29.22 -15.89
N PRO A 271 -31.02 -29.14 -16.01
CA PRO A 271 -31.65 -28.03 -16.71
C PRO A 271 -31.22 -26.72 -16.04
N ALA A 272 -30.47 -25.90 -16.76
CA ALA A 272 -30.14 -24.55 -16.34
C ALA A 272 -31.39 -23.68 -16.50
N ARG A 273 -31.87 -23.10 -15.40
CA ARG A 273 -32.99 -22.15 -15.43
C ARG A 273 -32.44 -20.76 -15.66
N HIS A 274 -32.88 -20.11 -16.74
CA HIS A 274 -32.50 -18.76 -17.10
C HIS A 274 -33.60 -17.78 -16.68
N PHE A 275 -33.34 -16.97 -15.66
CA PHE A 275 -34.33 -16.06 -15.07
C PHE A 275 -34.30 -14.63 -15.64
N HIS A 276 -33.60 -14.41 -16.75
CA HIS A 276 -33.35 -13.08 -17.32
C HIS A 276 -34.15 -12.82 -18.61
N LEU A 277 -34.92 -13.80 -19.08
CA LEU A 277 -35.71 -13.70 -20.29
C LEU A 277 -37.14 -13.36 -19.87
N ALA A 278 -37.63 -12.21 -20.32
CA ALA A 278 -39.04 -11.86 -20.25
C ALA A 278 -39.77 -12.44 -21.47
N GLU A 279 -41.07 -12.68 -21.35
CA GLU A 279 -41.92 -12.81 -22.52
C GLU A 279 -41.95 -11.49 -23.29
N ASP A 280 -42.09 -11.55 -24.62
CA ASP A 280 -42.23 -10.33 -25.43
C ASP A 280 -43.60 -9.65 -25.22
N ASP A 281 -44.57 -10.37 -24.65
CA ASP A 281 -45.91 -9.90 -24.34
C ASP A 281 -46.17 -9.93 -22.82
N ASP A 282 -46.17 -8.75 -22.21
CA ASP A 282 -46.36 -8.52 -20.77
C ASP A 282 -47.77 -8.91 -20.27
N GLU A 283 -48.73 -9.19 -21.16
CA GLU A 283 -50.10 -9.59 -20.79
C GLU A 283 -50.27 -11.12 -20.66
N LEU A 284 -49.34 -11.92 -21.23
CA LEU A 284 -49.40 -13.38 -21.18
C LEU A 284 -49.13 -13.97 -19.80
N ALA A 285 -48.35 -13.28 -18.96
CA ALA A 285 -48.00 -13.72 -17.62
C ALA A 285 -48.27 -12.62 -16.58
N SER A 286 -49.30 -12.83 -15.75
CA SER A 286 -49.59 -11.90 -14.65
C SER A 286 -48.37 -11.76 -13.72
N PRO A 287 -47.98 -10.53 -13.30
CA PRO A 287 -46.90 -10.29 -12.34
C PRO A 287 -47.09 -10.95 -10.96
N LYS A 288 -48.30 -11.43 -10.66
CA LYS A 288 -48.63 -12.14 -9.42
C LYS A 288 -48.47 -13.66 -9.51
N THR A 289 -48.20 -14.20 -10.70
CA THR A 289 -48.03 -15.63 -10.91
C THR A 289 -46.64 -16.04 -10.43
N SER A 290 -46.58 -17.01 -9.52
CA SER A 290 -45.32 -17.62 -9.10
C SER A 290 -44.60 -18.19 -10.31
N TRP A 291 -43.29 -17.95 -10.39
CA TRP A 291 -42.38 -18.52 -11.40
C TRP A 291 -42.41 -20.05 -11.48
N TRP A 292 -42.89 -20.75 -10.46
CA TRP A 292 -43.12 -22.21 -10.50
C TRP A 292 -44.36 -22.62 -11.30
N HIS A 293 -45.30 -21.71 -11.50
CA HIS A 293 -46.59 -21.92 -12.17
C HIS A 293 -46.76 -21.06 -13.43
N ALA A 294 -45.83 -20.15 -13.71
CA ALA A 294 -45.78 -19.38 -14.94
C ALA A 294 -45.42 -20.29 -16.12
N GLN A 295 -45.93 -19.96 -17.32
CA GLN A 295 -45.51 -20.66 -18.53
C GLN A 295 -44.04 -20.35 -18.85
N PRO A 296 -43.22 -21.34 -19.28
CA PRO A 296 -41.84 -21.11 -19.65
C PRO A 296 -41.73 -20.29 -20.95
N VAL A 297 -40.79 -19.34 -20.98
CA VAL A 297 -40.46 -18.58 -22.19
C VAL A 297 -39.84 -19.50 -23.23
N SER A 298 -40.40 -19.52 -24.44
CA SER A 298 -39.88 -20.33 -25.55
C SER A 298 -38.61 -19.69 -26.12
N VAL A 299 -37.46 -20.33 -25.89
CA VAL A 299 -36.19 -19.89 -26.46
C VAL A 299 -35.93 -20.63 -27.76
N PRO A 300 -35.89 -19.97 -28.92
CA PRO A 300 -35.54 -20.63 -30.17
C PRO A 300 -34.07 -21.07 -30.12
N VAL A 301 -33.84 -22.38 -30.10
CA VAL A 301 -32.48 -22.97 -30.11
C VAL A 301 -32.01 -23.13 -31.55
N TYR A 302 -31.10 -22.26 -31.99
CA TYR A 302 -30.44 -22.40 -33.28
C TYR A 302 -29.16 -23.22 -33.14
N LEU A 303 -29.05 -24.31 -33.89
CA LEU A 303 -27.84 -25.13 -33.96
C LEU A 303 -26.76 -24.34 -34.73
N ARG A 304 -25.83 -23.72 -34.00
CA ARG A 304 -24.77 -22.89 -34.60
C ARG A 304 -23.86 -23.73 -35.49
N ARG A 305 -23.99 -23.61 -36.81
CA ARG A 305 -23.08 -24.26 -37.80
C ARG A 305 -21.88 -23.42 -38.20
N ARG A 306 -21.85 -22.09 -37.99
CA ARG A 306 -20.67 -21.22 -38.20
C ARG A 306 -20.69 -19.99 -37.30
N GLY A 307 -19.51 -19.58 -36.84
CA GLY A 307 -19.32 -18.36 -36.05
C GLY A 307 -19.47 -17.10 -36.89
N GLN A 308 -20.64 -16.48 -36.85
CA GLN A 308 -20.77 -15.06 -37.12
C GLN A 308 -20.76 -14.34 -35.77
N ARG A 309 -19.74 -13.50 -35.55
CA ARG A 309 -19.78 -12.50 -34.48
C ARG A 309 -20.82 -11.47 -34.89
N SER A 310 -21.94 -11.41 -34.18
CA SER A 310 -22.78 -10.21 -34.22
C SER A 310 -21.91 -9.02 -33.81
N ALA A 311 -21.99 -7.93 -34.58
CA ALA A 311 -21.30 -6.69 -34.25
C ALA A 311 -21.62 -6.30 -32.81
N ALA A 312 -20.60 -5.88 -32.06
CA ALA A 312 -20.76 -5.48 -30.67
C ALA A 312 -21.91 -4.47 -30.57
N GLY A 313 -22.97 -4.85 -29.85
CA GLY A 313 -24.05 -3.93 -29.52
C GLY A 313 -23.49 -2.71 -28.81
N ARG A 314 -24.18 -1.57 -28.94
CA ARG A 314 -23.84 -0.33 -28.23
C ARG A 314 -23.56 -0.61 -26.76
N CYS A 315 -22.51 0.02 -26.21
CA CYS A 315 -22.21 -0.03 -24.78
C CYS A 315 -23.48 0.29 -23.99
N GLY A 316 -23.83 -0.58 -23.04
CA GLY A 316 -24.99 -0.39 -22.18
C GLY A 316 -24.90 0.93 -21.42
N HIS A 317 -26.06 1.51 -21.11
CA HIS A 317 -26.14 2.71 -20.28
C HIS A 317 -25.50 2.45 -18.91
N VAL A 318 -24.76 3.42 -18.38
CA VAL A 318 -24.17 3.33 -17.04
C VAL A 318 -25.31 3.14 -16.04
N ILE A 319 -25.26 2.05 -15.27
CA ILE A 319 -26.25 1.74 -14.25
C ILE A 319 -26.18 2.83 -13.19
N ASP A 320 -27.32 3.43 -12.85
CA ASP A 320 -27.40 4.39 -11.75
C ASP A 320 -27.21 3.64 -10.42
N LEU A 321 -26.12 3.95 -9.73
CA LEU A 321 -25.74 3.37 -8.44
C LEU A 321 -26.02 4.33 -7.27
N SER A 322 -26.80 5.39 -7.48
CA SER A 322 -27.16 6.38 -6.46
C SER A 322 -27.74 5.70 -5.20
N GLU A 323 -28.74 4.83 -5.35
CA GLU A 323 -29.32 4.07 -4.24
C GLU A 323 -28.31 3.18 -3.52
N ARG A 324 -27.38 2.56 -4.27
CA ARG A 324 -26.31 1.73 -3.72
C ARG A 324 -25.31 2.56 -2.91
N HIS A 325 -24.96 3.75 -3.40
CA HIS A 325 -24.10 4.69 -2.71
C HIS A 325 -24.77 5.25 -1.44
N ASP A 326 -26.07 5.53 -1.49
CA ASP A 326 -26.85 6.02 -0.35
C ASP A 326 -26.94 4.96 0.75
N TRP A 327 -27.21 3.71 0.35
CA TRP A 327 -27.17 2.58 1.27
C TRP A 327 -25.78 2.40 1.92
N LEU A 328 -24.70 2.48 1.13
CA LEU A 328 -23.33 2.41 1.68
C LEU A 328 -23.03 3.55 2.66
N ARG A 329 -23.48 4.77 2.37
CA ARG A 329 -23.36 5.92 3.27
C ARG A 329 -24.11 5.69 4.58
N ALA A 330 -25.33 5.15 4.51
CA ALA A 330 -26.13 4.81 5.69
C ALA A 330 -25.47 3.73 6.55
N VAL A 331 -24.97 2.66 5.93
CA VAL A 331 -24.24 1.59 6.63
C VAL A 331 -22.98 2.12 7.31
N GLN A 332 -22.21 2.98 6.64
CA GLN A 332 -21.02 3.60 7.24
C GLN A 332 -21.37 4.55 8.39
N ALA A 333 -22.46 5.32 8.28
CA ALA A 333 -22.93 6.19 9.33
C ALA A 333 -23.35 5.39 10.58
N GLN A 334 -24.08 4.29 10.39
CA GLN A 334 -24.46 3.39 11.48
C GLN A 334 -23.23 2.77 12.15
N ALA A 335 -22.28 2.23 11.37
CA ALA A 335 -21.05 1.66 11.92
C ALA A 335 -20.20 2.68 12.71
N ARG A 336 -20.24 3.96 12.34
CA ARG A 336 -19.59 5.05 13.10
C ARG A 336 -20.33 5.34 14.41
N ALA A 337 -21.66 5.37 14.38
CA ALA A 337 -22.48 5.57 15.57
C ALA A 337 -22.29 4.43 16.58
N ASP A 338 -22.29 3.18 16.11
CA ASP A 338 -22.07 1.99 16.94
C ASP A 338 -20.69 2.02 17.60
N ARG A 339 -19.63 2.38 16.86
CA ARG A 339 -18.27 2.54 17.42
C ARG A 339 -18.17 3.66 18.45
N GLN A 340 -18.85 4.79 18.23
CA GLN A 340 -18.89 5.88 19.21
C GLN A 340 -19.68 5.51 20.47
N ALA A 341 -20.74 4.71 20.34
CA ALA A 341 -21.47 4.16 21.49
C ALA A 341 -20.60 3.15 22.25
N ALA A 342 -19.91 2.25 21.55
CA ALA A 342 -18.93 1.32 22.10
C ALA A 342 -17.83 2.03 22.89
N LEU A 343 -17.28 3.14 22.37
CA LEU A 343 -16.31 3.97 23.09
C LEU A 343 -16.90 4.53 24.40
N ARG A 344 -18.11 5.09 24.33
CA ARG A 344 -18.80 5.63 25.53
C ARG A 344 -19.01 4.56 26.59
N ALA A 345 -19.30 3.31 26.19
CA ALA A 345 -19.42 2.19 27.11
C ALA A 345 -18.07 1.80 27.76
N LEU A 346 -16.97 1.88 27.01
CA LEU A 346 -15.63 1.54 27.51
C LEU A 346 -15.04 2.62 28.44
N GLY A 347 -15.42 3.89 28.29
CA GLY A 347 -15.20 4.92 29.31
C GLY A 347 -14.70 6.27 28.80
N ASP A 348 -14.87 7.26 29.68
CA ASP A 348 -14.60 8.69 29.48
C ASP A 348 -13.08 9.03 29.58
N PRO A 349 -12.56 10.08 28.92
CA PRO A 349 -11.13 10.42 28.87
C PRO A 349 -10.50 10.86 30.20
N SER A 350 -11.27 10.88 31.29
CA SER A 350 -10.99 11.60 32.53
C SER A 350 -10.16 10.82 33.56
N GLY A 351 -9.85 9.52 33.35
CA GLY A 351 -8.90 8.79 34.19
C GLY A 351 -8.79 7.27 33.95
N PRO A 352 -7.84 6.59 34.62
CA PRO A 352 -7.71 5.14 34.59
C PRO A 352 -8.87 4.42 35.28
N ARG A 353 -9.44 3.42 34.60
CA ARG A 353 -10.50 2.53 35.11
C ARG A 353 -9.95 1.13 35.35
N LYS A 354 -10.46 0.43 36.36
CA LYS A 354 -10.14 -1.00 36.54
C LYS A 354 -11.00 -1.87 35.64
N ALA A 355 -10.43 -2.94 35.09
CA ALA A 355 -11.13 -3.92 34.27
C ALA A 355 -12.28 -4.58 35.03
N SER A 356 -12.14 -4.72 36.35
CA SER A 356 -13.22 -5.16 37.26
C SER A 356 -14.49 -4.29 37.21
N THR A 357 -14.42 -3.04 36.72
CA THR A 357 -15.56 -2.14 36.60
C THR A 357 -16.32 -2.24 35.28
N LEU A 358 -15.85 -3.07 34.33
CA LEU A 358 -16.48 -3.22 33.01
C LEU A 358 -17.82 -3.96 33.07
N GLY A 359 -18.01 -4.83 34.07
CA GLY A 359 -19.29 -5.51 34.32
C GLY A 359 -19.81 -6.26 33.08
N CYS A 360 -20.81 -5.69 32.41
CA CYS A 360 -21.43 -6.22 31.20
C CYS A 360 -21.12 -5.32 30.00
N LEU A 361 -20.61 -5.91 28.91
CA LEU A 361 -20.35 -5.22 27.64
C LEU A 361 -21.23 -5.78 26.52
N GLU A 362 -21.84 -4.87 25.76
CA GLU A 362 -22.54 -5.17 24.51
C GLU A 362 -21.55 -5.65 23.44
N ALA A 363 -22.03 -6.39 22.42
CA ALA A 363 -21.17 -7.03 21.42
C ALA A 363 -20.20 -6.05 20.71
N SER A 364 -20.66 -4.84 20.38
CA SER A 364 -19.85 -3.80 19.72
C SER A 364 -18.76 -3.23 20.64
N ALA A 365 -19.09 -3.01 21.92
CA ALA A 365 -18.15 -2.55 22.94
C ALA A 365 -17.10 -3.60 23.27
N PHE A 366 -17.51 -4.87 23.36
CA PHE A 366 -16.61 -5.98 23.59
C PHE A 366 -15.64 -6.20 22.42
N ALA A 367 -16.13 -6.14 21.17
CA ALA A 367 -15.27 -6.27 19.99
C ALA A 367 -14.18 -5.19 19.96
N LEU A 368 -14.55 -3.93 20.21
CA LEU A 368 -13.60 -2.81 20.29
C LEU A 368 -12.62 -2.98 21.47
N PHE A 369 -13.10 -3.48 22.61
CA PHE A 369 -12.24 -3.78 23.75
C PHE A 369 -11.18 -4.84 23.42
N CYS A 370 -11.58 -5.95 22.79
CA CYS A 370 -10.66 -7.01 22.38
C CYS A 370 -9.63 -6.54 21.36
N GLU A 371 -10.06 -5.73 20.38
CA GLU A 371 -9.17 -5.12 19.38
C GLU A 371 -8.09 -4.27 20.06
N LEU A 372 -8.52 -3.34 20.91
CA LEU A 372 -7.62 -2.44 21.64
C LEU A 372 -6.73 -3.20 22.62
N LEU A 373 -7.26 -4.22 23.30
CA LEU A 373 -6.51 -5.06 24.23
C LEU A 373 -5.45 -5.88 23.51
N GLY A 374 -5.77 -6.46 22.36
CA GLY A 374 -4.80 -7.15 21.51
C GLY A 374 -3.66 -6.20 21.13
N ALA A 375 -4.00 -5.03 20.59
CA ALA A 375 -3.01 -4.03 20.20
C ALA A 375 -2.14 -3.54 21.38
N ALA A 376 -2.71 -3.42 22.57
CA ALA A 376 -1.97 -2.98 23.76
C ALA A 376 -1.08 -4.10 24.33
N LEU A 377 -1.51 -5.36 24.26
CA LEU A 377 -0.69 -6.49 24.74
C LEU A 377 0.51 -6.75 23.82
N ASP A 378 0.38 -6.50 22.52
CA ASP A 378 1.48 -6.60 21.56
C ASP A 378 2.53 -5.49 21.72
N ALA A 379 2.16 -4.35 22.31
CA ALA A 379 3.06 -3.25 22.56
C ALA A 379 4.00 -3.52 23.76
N PRO A 380 5.28 -3.09 23.68
CA PRO A 380 6.20 -3.17 24.82
C PRO A 380 5.72 -2.28 25.97
N ALA A 381 5.94 -2.73 27.21
CA ALA A 381 5.63 -1.94 28.39
C ALA A 381 6.65 -0.81 28.57
N ASN A 382 6.19 0.36 29.00
CA ASN A 382 7.07 1.46 29.41
C ASN A 382 7.66 1.21 30.82
N ALA A 383 8.52 2.11 31.29
CA ALA A 383 9.16 2.02 32.62
C ALA A 383 8.17 1.96 33.80
N GLU A 384 6.93 2.41 33.59
CA GLU A 384 5.84 2.43 34.59
C GLU A 384 4.88 1.23 34.44
N GLY A 385 5.17 0.29 33.52
CA GLY A 385 4.36 -0.90 33.26
C GLY A 385 3.13 -0.67 32.37
N TRP A 386 2.94 0.53 31.82
CA TRP A 386 1.88 0.82 30.85
C TRP A 386 2.26 0.34 29.45
N ARG A 387 1.28 -0.25 28.77
CA ARG A 387 1.34 -0.60 27.36
C ARG A 387 0.33 0.24 26.59
N GLU A 388 0.66 0.66 25.37
CA GLU A 388 -0.23 1.47 24.55
C GLU A 388 -0.53 0.76 23.21
N GLY A 389 -1.81 0.50 22.97
CA GLY A 389 -2.33 -0.06 21.73
C GLY A 389 -3.24 0.92 21.01
N ARG A 390 -3.31 0.82 19.68
CA ARG A 390 -4.23 1.63 18.86
C ARG A 390 -5.15 0.74 18.04
N SER A 391 -6.36 1.21 17.79
CA SER A 391 -7.30 0.56 16.86
C SER A 391 -6.72 0.53 15.44
N GLU A 392 -7.15 -0.44 14.64
CA GLU A 392 -6.74 -0.58 13.23
C GLU A 392 -7.02 0.68 12.40
N ASP A 393 -8.11 1.39 12.72
CA ASP A 393 -8.50 2.64 12.05
C ASP A 393 -7.72 3.87 12.55
N GLY A 394 -6.87 3.70 13.57
CA GLY A 394 -6.04 4.74 14.17
C GLY A 394 -6.80 5.79 14.99
N ARG A 395 -8.10 5.63 15.21
CA ARG A 395 -8.97 6.63 15.87
C ARG A 395 -9.03 6.47 17.37
N PHE A 396 -8.63 5.32 17.90
CA PHE A 396 -8.70 5.03 19.33
C PHE A 396 -7.35 4.53 19.83
N ALA A 397 -7.00 4.92 21.06
CA ALA A 397 -5.85 4.41 21.79
C ALA A 397 -6.29 3.86 23.13
N MET A 398 -5.72 2.73 23.53
CA MET A 398 -5.85 2.19 24.87
C MET A 398 -4.50 2.11 25.55
N ARG A 399 -4.41 2.69 26.75
CA ARG A 399 -3.32 2.41 27.69
C ARG A 399 -3.77 1.31 28.63
N TRP A 400 -2.92 0.32 28.85
CA TRP A 400 -3.21 -0.87 29.65
C TRP A 400 -2.08 -1.16 30.63
N ARG A 401 -2.41 -1.45 31.90
CA ARG A 401 -1.45 -1.84 32.93
C ARG A 401 -2.02 -2.94 33.82
N PRO A 402 -1.47 -4.16 33.80
CA PRO A 402 -1.88 -5.21 34.72
C PRO A 402 -1.50 -4.86 36.16
N VAL A 403 -2.36 -5.17 37.12
CA VAL A 403 -2.10 -4.98 38.56
C VAL A 403 -1.62 -6.32 39.12
N ALA A 404 -0.32 -6.41 39.44
CA ALA A 404 0.28 -7.64 39.96
C ALA A 404 -0.38 -8.07 41.30
N GLY A 405 -0.70 -9.36 41.42
CA GLY A 405 -1.31 -9.93 42.63
C GLY A 405 -2.81 -9.69 42.80
N SER A 406 -3.48 -9.14 41.78
CA SER A 406 -4.93 -8.94 41.80
C SER A 406 -5.70 -10.21 41.42
N ALA A 407 -6.97 -10.29 41.86
CA ALA A 407 -7.85 -11.41 41.54
C ALA A 407 -8.22 -11.42 40.04
N PRO A 408 -8.49 -12.60 39.44
CA PRO A 408 -8.97 -12.70 38.07
C PRO A 408 -10.31 -11.97 37.91
N VAL A 409 -10.47 -11.28 36.79
CA VAL A 409 -11.68 -10.50 36.47
C VAL A 409 -12.48 -11.22 35.40
N THR A 410 -13.80 -11.27 35.56
CA THR A 410 -14.71 -11.79 34.52
C THR A 410 -15.57 -10.67 33.99
N VAL A 411 -15.52 -10.43 32.69
CA VAL A 411 -16.39 -9.52 31.95
C VAL A 411 -17.49 -10.34 31.29
N VAL A 412 -18.76 -9.96 31.50
CA VAL A 412 -19.91 -10.63 30.89
C VAL A 412 -20.23 -9.97 29.55
N THR A 413 -20.51 -10.78 28.54
CA THR A 413 -20.89 -10.35 27.19
C THR A 413 -22.11 -11.13 26.73
N GLU A 414 -22.81 -10.66 25.70
CA GLU A 414 -23.93 -11.39 25.10
C GLU A 414 -23.53 -12.77 24.57
N ALA A 415 -22.27 -12.95 24.18
CA ALA A 415 -21.72 -14.19 23.63
C ALA A 415 -21.09 -15.11 24.70
N GLY A 416 -21.03 -14.70 25.97
CA GLY A 416 -20.43 -15.49 27.05
C GLY A 416 -19.60 -14.68 28.04
N ARG A 417 -18.68 -15.35 28.75
CA ARG A 417 -17.83 -14.75 29.80
C ARG A 417 -16.38 -14.66 29.33
N PHE A 418 -15.80 -13.48 29.42
CA PHE A 418 -14.39 -13.21 29.10
C PHE A 418 -13.58 -13.05 30.40
N GLY A 419 -12.56 -13.90 30.58
CA GLY A 419 -11.73 -13.92 31.78
C GLY A 419 -10.38 -13.24 31.58
N LEU A 420 -10.03 -12.33 32.46
CA LEU A 420 -8.70 -11.75 32.59
C LEU A 420 -7.98 -12.40 33.79
N PRO A 421 -6.72 -12.83 33.63
CA PRO A 421 -5.99 -13.55 34.69
C PRO A 421 -5.66 -12.67 35.90
N VAL A 422 -5.57 -11.36 35.69
CA VAL A 422 -5.35 -10.33 36.71
C VAL A 422 -6.23 -9.12 36.39
N ASP A 423 -6.65 -8.37 37.41
CA ASP A 423 -7.23 -7.05 37.22
C ASP A 423 -6.19 -6.10 36.60
N ALA A 424 -6.68 -5.10 35.88
CA ALA A 424 -5.84 -4.18 35.13
C ALA A 424 -6.47 -2.80 35.08
N GLU A 425 -5.61 -1.80 35.06
CA GLU A 425 -6.02 -0.43 34.81
C GLU A 425 -5.92 -0.12 33.33
N PHE A 426 -6.97 0.47 32.78
CA PHE A 426 -7.00 0.86 31.38
C PHE A 426 -7.60 2.26 31.19
N ILE A 427 -7.14 2.92 30.13
CA ILE A 427 -7.62 4.22 29.69
C ILE A 427 -7.86 4.10 28.19
N VAL A 428 -9.10 4.34 27.73
CA VAL A 428 -9.41 4.44 26.30
C VAL A 428 -9.60 5.92 25.95
N LYS A 429 -8.98 6.36 24.86
CA LYS A 429 -9.12 7.72 24.34
C LYS A 429 -9.42 7.70 22.86
N ALA A 430 -10.32 8.59 22.43
CA ALA A 430 -10.41 8.97 21.03
C ALA A 430 -9.21 9.85 20.68
N LEU A 431 -8.48 9.47 19.63
CA LEU A 431 -7.49 10.30 18.99
C LEU A 431 -8.24 11.20 17.99
N ALA A 432 -8.04 12.52 18.10
CA ALA A 432 -8.62 13.44 17.13
C ALA A 432 -8.06 13.12 15.74
N GLY A 433 -8.94 12.70 14.84
CA GLY A 433 -8.65 12.40 13.43
C GLY A 433 -8.74 13.63 12.54
#